data_AF-M4BV90-F1
#
_entry.id   AF-M4BV90-F1
#
_cell.length_a   1.000
_cell.length_b   1.000
_cell.length_c   1.000
_cell.angle_alpha   90.00
_cell.angle_beta   90.00
_cell.angle_gamma   90.00
#
_symmetry.space_group_name_H-M   'P 1'
#
loop_
_entity.id
_entity.type
_entity.pdbx_description
1 polymer ?
#
loop_
_entity_poly.entity_id
_entity_poly.type
_entity_poly.pdbx_seq_one_letter_code
_entity_poly.pdbx_strand_id
1 'polypeptide(L)'
;MDGIVVLETQYSKKFMLHIMRSIDYSGLCYTTKELNHPEVPTLPEQISMDDLAEQDDLLQLIHRVLFDVKMFHEAAKSDVKTNCGRSYPVSNAVPNMLLEEDEL
;
A
#
# COMPACT_ATOMS: atom_id res chain seq x y z
N MET A 1 1.30 0.36 20.11
CA MET A 1 2.53 -0.02 19.37
C MET A 1 2.33 0.50 17.96
N ASP A 2 3.37 0.95 17.25
CA ASP A 2 3.19 1.42 15.87
C ASP A 2 2.67 0.24 15.05
N GLY A 3 1.42 0.30 14.63
CA GLY A 3 0.67 -0.78 13.99
C GLY A 3 1.14 -1.10 12.57
N ILE A 4 2.44 -1.02 12.32
CA ILE A 4 3.14 -1.32 11.07
C ILE A 4 4.28 -2.27 11.41
N VAL A 5 4.41 -3.32 10.62
CA VAL A 5 5.45 -4.34 10.73
C VAL A 5 6.04 -4.53 9.35
N VAL A 6 7.36 -4.35 9.22
CA VAL A 6 8.09 -4.64 7.99
C VAL A 6 8.60 -6.07 8.03
N LEU A 7 8.21 -6.88 7.05
CA LEU A 7 8.67 -8.26 6.86
C LEU A 7 9.29 -8.38 5.48
N GLU A 8 10.60 -8.59 5.38
CA GLU A 8 11.27 -8.71 4.10
C GLU A 8 10.71 -9.88 3.27
N THR A 9 10.41 -9.59 2.01
CA THR A 9 9.96 -10.56 1.02
C THR A 9 10.96 -10.70 -0.14
N GLN A 10 10.78 -11.72 -0.97
CA GLN A 10 11.71 -11.98 -2.07
C GLN A 10 11.43 -11.02 -3.23
N TYR A 11 12.38 -10.14 -3.52
CA TYR A 11 12.33 -9.27 -4.68
C TYR A 11 12.40 -10.06 -6.00
N SER A 12 11.50 -9.71 -6.93
CA SER A 12 11.50 -10.23 -8.30
C SER A 12 11.14 -9.12 -9.28
N LYS A 13 12.14 -8.63 -10.01
CA LYS A 13 11.98 -7.59 -11.03
C LYS A 13 10.88 -7.91 -12.06
N LYS A 14 10.86 -9.15 -12.54
CA LYS A 14 9.85 -9.61 -13.52
C LYS A 14 8.44 -9.53 -12.96
N PHE A 15 8.25 -9.90 -11.69
CA PHE A 15 6.96 -9.84 -11.03
C PHE A 15 6.53 -8.39 -10.77
N MET A 16 7.46 -7.53 -10.33
CA MET A 16 7.19 -6.11 -10.13
C MET A 16 6.75 -5.43 -11.43
N LEU A 17 7.47 -5.63 -12.54
CA LEU A 17 7.08 -5.07 -13.84
C LEU A 17 5.71 -5.58 -14.34
N HIS A 18 5.32 -6.79 -13.93
CA HIS A 18 4.00 -7.33 -14.24
C HIS A 18 2.92 -6.66 -13.39
N ILE A 19 3.10 -6.57 -12.07
CA ILE A 19 2.08 -6.05 -11.15
C ILE A 19 1.84 -4.55 -11.33
N MET A 20 2.89 -3.80 -11.71
CA MET A 20 2.80 -2.37 -12.02
C MET A 20 1.85 -2.04 -13.16
N ARG A 21 1.47 -3.02 -14.00
CA ARG A 21 0.44 -2.86 -15.04
C ARG A 21 -0.99 -2.86 -14.51
N SER A 22 -1.19 -3.35 -13.29
CA SER A 22 -2.49 -3.53 -12.65
C SER A 22 -2.72 -2.62 -11.45
N ILE A 23 -1.64 -2.14 -10.84
CA ILE A 23 -1.70 -1.28 -9.65
C ILE A 23 -2.05 0.14 -10.06
N ASP A 24 -2.97 0.75 -9.31
CA ASP A 24 -3.13 2.20 -9.31
C ASP A 24 -1.96 2.84 -8.53
N TYR A 25 -0.97 3.32 -9.28
CA TYR A 25 0.21 3.97 -8.71
C TYR A 25 -0.13 5.25 -7.95
N SER A 26 -1.14 6.01 -8.41
CA SER A 26 -1.53 7.26 -7.77
C SER A 26 -2.11 7.02 -6.37
N GLY A 27 -2.94 5.98 -6.23
CA GLY A 27 -3.44 5.51 -4.95
C GLY A 27 -2.31 5.06 -4.01
N LEU A 28 -1.32 4.34 -4.53
CA LEU A 28 -0.16 3.92 -3.75
C LEU A 28 0.66 5.11 -3.21
N CYS A 29 0.94 6.10 -4.07
CA CYS A 29 1.66 7.31 -3.66
C CYS A 29 0.87 8.11 -2.62
N TYR A 30 -0.46 8.21 -2.78
CA TYR A 30 -1.33 8.82 -1.78
C TYR A 30 -1.23 8.09 -0.43
N THR A 31 -1.36 6.76 -0.42
CA THR A 31 -1.29 5.96 0.82
C THR A 31 0.04 6.11 1.54
N THR A 32 1.17 6.13 0.82
CA THR A 32 2.50 6.30 1.45
C THR A 32 2.64 7.66 2.14
N LYS A 33 2.01 8.71 1.60
CA LYS A 33 1.97 10.04 2.22
C LYS A 33 1.04 10.09 3.42
N GLU A 34 -0.14 9.49 3.32
CA GLU A 34 -1.12 9.47 4.41
C GLU A 34 -0.64 8.66 5.61
N LEU A 35 0.06 7.54 5.37
CA LEU A 35 0.66 6.74 6.44
C LEU A 35 1.75 7.51 7.18
N ASN A 36 2.49 8.39 6.49
CA ASN A 36 3.54 9.26 7.01
C ASN A 36 4.42 8.58 8.09
N HIS A 37 4.83 7.33 7.83
CA HIS A 37 5.50 6.49 8.80
C HIS A 37 6.99 6.33 8.45
N PRO A 38 7.92 6.40 9.43
CA PRO A 38 9.35 6.34 9.17
C PRO A 38 9.82 5.07 8.45
N GLU A 39 9.10 3.96 8.62
CA GLU A 39 9.44 2.68 7.98
C GLU A 39 8.91 2.53 6.55
N VAL A 40 7.99 3.41 6.14
CA VAL A 40 7.35 3.40 4.80
C VAL A 40 7.98 4.52 3.97
N PRO A 41 8.78 4.19 2.93
CA PRO A 41 9.38 5.21 2.09
C PRO A 41 8.30 5.93 1.25
N THR A 42 8.52 7.22 1.02
CA THR A 42 7.68 8.03 0.14
C THR A 42 8.02 7.75 -1.33
N LEU A 43 6.98 7.53 -2.13
CA LEU A 43 7.12 7.26 -3.57
C LEU A 43 7.08 8.56 -4.38
N PRO A 44 7.79 8.62 -5.53
CA PRO A 44 7.65 9.73 -6.46
C PRO A 44 6.24 9.80 -7.05
N GLU A 45 5.74 11.00 -7.34
CA GLU A 45 4.37 11.18 -7.84
C GLU A 45 4.18 10.75 -9.30
N GLN A 46 5.25 10.81 -10.08
CA GLN A 46 5.23 10.51 -11.51
C GLN A 46 6.32 9.50 -11.83
N ILE A 47 5.92 8.41 -12.48
CA ILE A 47 6.83 7.40 -13.03
C ILE A 47 6.49 7.16 -14.50
N SER A 48 7.52 7.01 -15.32
CA SER A 48 7.37 6.49 -16.68
C SER A 48 7.50 4.96 -16.63
N MET A 49 6.55 4.21 -17.18
CA MET A 49 6.66 2.75 -17.23
C MET A 49 7.87 2.27 -18.05
N ASP A 50 8.26 3.03 -19.07
CA ASP A 50 9.41 2.71 -19.91
C ASP A 50 10.73 2.84 -19.13
N ASP A 51 10.86 3.89 -18.32
CA ASP A 51 12.04 4.13 -17.48
C ASP A 51 12.09 3.18 -16.27
N LEU A 52 10.93 2.71 -15.78
CA LEU A 52 10.83 1.85 -14.61
C LEU A 52 11.58 0.53 -14.81
N ALA A 53 11.63 0.00 -16.03
CA ALA A 53 12.38 -1.21 -16.34
C ALA A 53 13.89 -1.05 -16.12
N GLU A 54 14.43 0.16 -16.22
CA GLU A 54 15.84 0.48 -16.03
C GLU A 54 16.14 0.94 -14.60
N GLN A 55 15.13 1.42 -13.86
CA GLN A 55 15.24 1.90 -12.49
C GLN A 55 15.01 0.80 -11.45
N ASP A 56 16.00 -0.09 -11.27
CA ASP A 56 15.89 -1.19 -10.29
C ASP A 56 15.74 -0.70 -8.84
N ASP A 57 16.42 0.39 -8.47
CA ASP A 57 16.32 0.99 -7.13
C ASP A 57 14.88 1.45 -6.82
N LEU A 58 14.20 2.03 -7.80
CA LEU A 58 12.81 2.45 -7.66
C LEU A 58 11.87 1.24 -7.55
N LEU A 59 12.10 0.20 -8.34
CA LEU A 59 11.34 -1.05 -8.27
C LEU A 59 11.49 -1.74 -6.90
N GLN A 60 12.69 -1.74 -6.32
CA GLN A 60 12.93 -2.26 -4.98
C GLN A 60 12.21 -1.44 -3.91
N LEU A 61 12.21 -0.11 -4.06
CA LEU A 61 11.52 0.78 -3.14
C LEU A 61 9.99 0.61 -3.21
N ILE A 62 9.43 0.45 -4.40
CA ILE A 62 8.01 0.11 -4.60
C ILE A 62 7.70 -1.29 -4.04
N HIS A 63 8.58 -2.27 -4.26
CA HIS A 63 8.43 -3.62 -3.72
C HIS A 63 8.32 -3.60 -2.20
N ARG A 64 9.20 -2.85 -1.53
CA ARG A 64 9.19 -2.70 -0.08
C ARG A 64 7.84 -2.15 0.42
N VAL A 65 7.32 -1.10 -0.22
CA VAL A 65 6.03 -0.53 0.15
C VAL A 65 4.88 -1.53 -0.04
N LEU A 66 4.88 -2.29 -1.14
CA LEU A 66 3.77 -3.18 -1.49
C LEU A 66 3.77 -4.50 -0.72
N PHE A 67 4.94 -5.09 -0.47
CA PHE A 67 5.05 -6.46 0.02
C PHE A 67 5.66 -6.56 1.41
N ASP A 68 6.61 -5.68 1.73
CA ASP A 68 7.31 -5.79 3.01
C ASP A 68 6.54 -5.08 4.13
N VAL A 69 5.87 -3.97 3.83
CA VAL A 69 5.07 -3.21 4.81
C VAL A 69 3.73 -3.91 5.07
N LYS A 70 3.50 -4.34 6.31
CA LYS A 70 2.20 -4.88 6.77
C LYS A 70 1.62 -4.03 7.88
N MET A 71 0.32 -3.82 7.86
CA MET A 71 -0.38 -3.04 8.89
C MET A 71 -1.07 -3.95 9.91
N PHE A 72 -0.72 -3.83 11.18
CA PHE A 72 -1.33 -4.54 12.30
C PHE A 72 -2.08 -3.56 13.21
N HIS A 73 -3.41 -3.64 13.17
CA HIS A 73 -4.36 -3.27 14.23
C HIS A 73 -3.97 -2.10 15.14
N GLU A 74 -4.06 -0.85 14.63
CA GLU A 74 -4.27 0.42 15.37
C GLU A 74 -3.66 1.65 14.67
N ALA A 75 -2.74 1.46 13.72
CA ALA A 75 -2.19 2.57 12.91
C ALA A 75 -3.15 3.09 11.83
N ALA A 76 -4.17 2.30 11.46
CA ALA A 76 -5.24 2.75 10.58
C ALA A 76 -6.24 3.65 11.35
N LYS A 77 -5.77 4.83 11.78
CA LYS A 77 -6.63 6.02 11.90
C LYS A 77 -7.15 6.49 10.54
N SER A 78 -6.77 5.83 9.47
CA SER A 78 -7.50 5.86 8.22
C SER A 78 -8.69 4.91 8.36
N ASP A 79 -9.75 5.39 9.01
CA ASP A 79 -11.07 5.11 8.47
C ASP A 79 -10.92 5.34 6.96
N VAL A 80 -10.99 4.27 6.14
CA VAL A 80 -11.03 4.44 4.68
C VAL A 80 -12.33 5.19 4.45
N LYS A 81 -12.26 6.52 4.51
CA LYS A 81 -13.43 7.40 4.49
C LYS A 81 -13.90 7.38 3.06
N THR A 82 -14.72 6.39 2.78
CA THR A 82 -15.46 6.29 1.54
C THR A 82 -16.30 7.55 1.39
N ASN A 83 -16.72 7.85 0.16
CA ASN A 83 -17.65 8.96 -0.10
C ASN A 83 -18.92 8.91 0.79
N CYS A 84 -19.25 7.73 1.34
CA CYS A 84 -20.38 7.48 2.22
C CYS A 84 -20.06 7.63 3.73
N GLY A 85 -18.81 7.94 4.11
CA GLY A 85 -18.40 8.12 5.50
C GLY A 85 -18.27 6.83 6.31
N ARG A 86 -18.38 5.65 5.66
CA ARG A 86 -18.22 4.34 6.30
C ARG A 86 -16.75 4.03 6.55
N SER A 87 -16.45 3.41 7.69
CA SER A 87 -15.13 2.90 8.05
C SER A 87 -15.06 1.37 7.91
N TYR A 88 -13.90 0.86 7.49
CA TYR A 88 -13.62 -0.56 7.35
C TYR A 88 -12.45 -0.94 8.26
N PRO A 89 -12.69 -1.67 9.37
CA PRO A 89 -11.64 -1.97 10.32
C PRO A 89 -10.68 -3.04 9.79
N VAL A 90 -9.40 -2.87 10.07
CA VAL A 90 -8.35 -3.87 9.78
C VAL A 90 -8.00 -4.60 11.08
N SER A 91 -8.25 -5.91 11.12
CA SER A 91 -7.96 -6.77 12.28
C SER A 91 -6.95 -7.83 11.92
N ASN A 92 -5.85 -7.92 12.67
CA ASN A 92 -4.76 -8.88 12.40
C ASN A 92 -4.21 -8.83 10.96
N ALA A 93 -4.05 -7.63 10.41
CA ALA A 93 -3.68 -7.39 9.00
C ALA A 93 -4.69 -7.90 7.96
N VAL A 94 -5.91 -8.24 8.38
CA VAL A 94 -7.02 -8.63 7.48
C VAL A 94 -8.05 -7.49 7.44
N PRO A 95 -8.31 -6.89 6.25
CA PRO A 95 -9.34 -5.88 6.12
C PRO A 95 -10.73 -6.53 6.21
N ASN A 96 -11.59 -5.98 7.08
CA ASN A 96 -13.00 -6.39 7.15
C ASN A 96 -13.84 -5.49 6.24
N MET A 97 -14.28 -6.04 5.11
CA MET A 97 -15.12 -5.36 4.10
C MET A 97 -16.57 -5.84 4.12
N LEU A 98 -17.00 -6.55 5.19
CA LEU A 98 -18.38 -7.00 5.31
C LEU A 98 -19.34 -5.80 5.42
N LEU A 99 -20.44 -5.88 4.68
CA LEU A 99 -21.53 -4.91 4.68
C LEU A 99 -22.70 -5.47 5.50
N GLU A 100 -23.38 -4.62 6.27
CA GLU A 100 -24.65 -5.00 6.88
C GLU A 100 -25.76 -5.02 5.82
N GLU A 101 -26.88 -5.68 6.11
CA GLU A 101 -28.00 -5.83 5.17
C GLU A 101 -28.58 -4.48 4.71
N ASP A 102 -28.54 -3.47 5.59
CA ASP A 102 -29.03 -2.11 5.31
C ASP A 102 -28.06 -1.28 4.43
N GLU A 103 -26.85 -1.79 4.15
CA GLU A 103 -25.79 -1.09 3.42
C GLU A 103 -25.48 -1.72 2.05
N LEU A 104 -26.28 -2.71 1.63
CA LEU A 104 -26.24 -3.41 0.33
C LEU A 104 -27.02 -2.67 -0.77
#